data_AF-A0A9Q0PVJ3-F1
#
_entry.id   AF-A0A9Q0PVJ3-F1
#
_cell.length_a   1.000
_cell.length_b   1.000
_cell.length_c   1.000
_cell.angle_alpha   90.00
_cell.angle_beta   90.00
_cell.angle_gamma   90.00
#
_symmetry.space_group_name_H-M   'P 1'
#
loop_
_entity.id
_entity.type
_entity.pdbx_description
1 polymer ?
#
loop_
_entity_poly.entity_id
_entity_poly.type
_entity_poly.pdbx_seq_one_letter_code
_entity_poly.pdbx_strand_id
1 'polypeptide(L)'
;MDSSQNTGLGSGGNGMLATPLNDTAAAVDDPKQNLNQVINSTQKTLGLIHQLYLTVSSFNTASQLPLLQRLNGLVTELDNMVELSEKCNIQVPMEVLNLIDDGKNPDEFTRGVLNSCITKNQVTKGKTDAFKSLRKHLLEELEQTFPDEVESYREIRAMSAAEAKRLAQSQSSLPNGDVKVKPEHQGATPL
;
A
#
# COMPACT_ATOMS: atom_id res chain seq x y z
N MET A 1 -10.51 -2.78 79.62
CA MET A 1 -11.82 -3.34 79.24
C MET A 1 -11.59 -3.95 77.86
N ASP A 2 -10.96 -5.12 77.76
CA ASP A 2 -11.56 -6.47 77.94
C ASP A 2 -12.73 -6.65 76.96
N SER A 3 -12.76 -7.55 75.97
CA SER A 3 -12.33 -8.97 75.90
C SER A 3 -11.99 -9.35 74.42
N SER A 4 -10.91 -10.09 74.12
CA SER A 4 -10.80 -11.58 73.92
C SER A 4 -11.50 -12.10 72.64
N GLN A 5 -11.09 -13.13 71.89
CA GLN A 5 -9.98 -14.10 71.73
C GLN A 5 -10.33 -14.91 70.43
N ASN A 6 -9.38 -15.25 69.54
CA ASN A 6 -8.80 -16.61 69.27
C ASN A 6 -9.83 -17.64 68.70
N THR A 7 -9.62 -18.53 67.71
CA THR A 7 -8.54 -19.36 67.14
C THR A 7 -9.01 -19.89 65.76
N GLY A 8 -8.13 -20.43 64.90
CA GLY A 8 -8.56 -21.48 63.94
C GLY A 8 -7.75 -21.70 62.66
N LEU A 9 -6.61 -22.39 62.80
CA LEU A 9 -5.96 -23.37 61.90
C LEU A 9 -6.26 -23.42 60.38
N GLY A 10 -5.17 -23.47 59.61
CA GLY A 10 -5.17 -23.56 58.15
C GLY A 10 -5.45 -24.93 57.54
N SER A 11 -5.59 -24.92 56.21
CA SER A 11 -5.51 -26.06 55.31
C SER A 11 -5.14 -25.56 53.91
N GLY A 12 -4.25 -26.29 53.24
CA GLY A 12 -3.58 -25.87 52.00
C GLY A 12 -4.43 -25.97 50.73
N GLY A 13 -3.90 -25.38 49.66
CA GLY A 13 -4.41 -25.54 48.30
C GLY A 13 -3.58 -24.74 47.30
N ASN A 14 -2.99 -25.45 46.33
CA ASN A 14 -2.16 -24.97 45.22
C ASN A 14 -2.56 -23.61 44.64
N GLY A 15 -1.63 -22.65 44.65
CA GLY A 15 -1.68 -21.43 43.85
C GLY A 15 -0.76 -21.52 42.64
N MET A 16 -1.34 -21.76 41.47
CA MET A 16 -0.72 -21.70 40.14
C MET A 16 0.04 -20.36 39.95
N LEU A 17 1.31 -20.43 39.56
CA LEU A 17 2.09 -19.28 39.08
C LEU A 17 1.48 -18.78 37.76
N ALA A 18 0.66 -17.74 37.83
CA ALA A 18 0.34 -16.92 36.68
C ALA A 18 1.43 -15.87 36.52
N THR A 19 2.42 -16.15 35.68
CA THR A 19 3.25 -15.10 35.06
C THR A 19 2.31 -14.13 34.33
N PRO A 20 2.39 -12.81 34.56
CA PRO A 20 1.70 -11.88 33.67
C PRO A 20 2.33 -12.02 32.29
N LEU A 21 1.56 -12.61 31.37
CA LEU A 21 1.82 -12.48 29.95
C LEU A 21 1.74 -11.00 29.65
N ASN A 22 2.91 -10.44 29.38
CA ASN A 22 3.09 -9.13 28.82
C ASN A 22 2.36 -9.10 27.48
N ASP A 23 1.09 -8.71 27.51
CA ASP A 23 0.31 -8.22 26.37
C ASP A 23 0.92 -6.88 25.93
N THR A 24 2.18 -6.89 25.48
CA THR A 24 2.56 -5.94 24.44
C THR A 24 1.99 -6.49 23.15
N ALA A 25 0.67 -6.36 23.01
CA ALA A 25 0.10 -6.12 21.70
C ALA A 25 0.82 -4.87 21.20
N ALA A 26 1.92 -5.06 20.46
CA ALA A 26 2.49 -4.02 19.64
C ALA A 26 1.33 -3.55 18.78
N ALA A 27 0.78 -2.39 19.12
CA ALA A 27 -0.26 -1.75 18.34
C ALA A 27 0.31 -1.66 16.94
N VAL A 28 -0.25 -2.44 16.03
CA VAL A 28 0.10 -2.35 14.61
C VAL A 28 -0.44 -0.99 14.21
N ASP A 29 0.42 0.02 14.28
CA ASP A 29 0.10 1.41 14.01
C ASP A 29 -0.48 1.47 12.58
N ASP A 30 -1.76 1.82 12.45
CA ASP A 30 -2.43 1.84 11.16
C ASP A 30 -1.80 2.97 10.31
N PRO A 31 -1.17 2.67 9.15
CA PRO A 31 -0.49 3.67 8.34
C PRO A 31 -1.40 4.84 7.96
N LYS A 32 -2.70 4.56 7.79
CA LYS A 32 -3.71 5.59 7.50
C LYS A 32 -3.96 6.47 8.72
N GLN A 33 -4.00 5.91 9.93
CA GLN A 33 -4.11 6.69 11.16
C GLN A 33 -2.88 7.60 11.35
N ASN A 34 -1.67 7.10 11.12
CA ASN A 34 -0.44 7.89 11.20
C ASN A 34 -0.43 9.05 10.21
N LEU A 35 -0.86 8.80 8.96
CA LEU A 35 -1.04 9.87 7.97
C LEU A 35 -2.06 10.93 8.44
N ASN A 36 -3.19 10.51 9.00
CA ASN A 36 -4.18 11.47 9.51
C ASN A 36 -3.64 12.32 10.66
N GLN A 37 -2.78 11.76 11.53
CA GLN A 37 -2.13 12.53 12.60
C GLN A 37 -1.21 13.62 12.02
N VAL A 38 -0.38 13.28 11.03
CA VAL A 38 0.48 14.26 10.33
C VAL A 38 -0.35 15.34 9.64
N ILE A 39 -1.45 14.97 8.97
CA ILE A 39 -2.37 15.93 8.33
C ILE A 39 -2.95 16.89 9.37
N ASN A 40 -3.44 16.38 10.50
CA ASN A 40 -4.02 17.20 11.56
C ASN A 40 -3.00 18.14 12.19
N SER A 41 -1.77 17.66 12.44
CA SER A 41 -0.67 18.50 12.95
C SER A 41 -0.26 19.60 11.96
N THR A 42 -0.23 19.27 10.66
CA THR A 42 0.01 20.26 9.59
C THR A 42 -1.06 21.36 9.59
N GLN A 43 -2.34 20.99 9.70
CA GLN A 43 -3.45 21.94 9.78
C GLN A 43 -3.38 22.80 11.04
N LYS A 44 -3.04 22.20 12.18
CA LYS A 44 -2.85 22.91 13.46
C LYS A 44 -1.70 23.92 13.36
N THR A 45 -0.58 23.52 12.77
CA THR A 45 0.58 24.39 12.50
C THR A 45 0.17 25.60 11.66
N LEU A 46 -0.56 25.38 10.55
CA LEU A 46 -1.07 26.47 9.72
C LEU A 46 -1.98 27.43 10.51
N GLY A 47 -2.85 26.88 11.36
CA GLY A 47 -3.71 27.66 12.25
C GLY A 47 -2.91 28.52 13.24
N LEU A 48 -1.86 27.97 13.85
CA LEU A 48 -0.97 28.70 14.75
C LEU A 48 -0.21 29.83 14.04
N ILE A 49 0.32 29.56 12.83
CA ILE A 49 0.99 30.57 12.00
C ILE A 49 0.03 31.72 11.67
N HIS A 50 -1.20 31.41 11.26
CA HIS A 50 -2.21 32.43 10.94
C HIS A 50 -2.58 33.26 12.16
N GLN A 51 -2.78 32.63 13.32
CA GLN A 51 -3.06 33.34 14.57
C GLN A 51 -1.89 34.23 15.03
N LEU A 52 -0.66 33.77 14.82
CA LEU A 52 0.55 34.55 15.08
C LEU A 52 0.57 35.79 14.16
N TYR A 53 0.32 35.61 12.87
CA TYR A 53 0.21 36.71 11.91
C TYR A 53 -0.82 37.77 12.35
N LEU A 54 -2.03 37.36 12.74
CA LEU A 54 -3.06 38.30 13.19
C LEU A 54 -2.62 39.09 14.43
N THR A 55 -1.96 38.41 15.38
CA THR A 55 -1.46 39.04 16.62
C THR A 55 -0.35 40.06 16.32
N VAL A 56 0.57 39.73 15.41
CA VAL A 56 1.67 40.63 15.00
C VAL A 56 1.15 41.81 14.17
N SER A 57 0.22 41.55 13.25
CA SER A 57 -0.36 42.58 12.37
C SER A 57 -1.15 43.65 13.13
N SER A 58 -1.76 43.28 14.26
CA SER A 58 -2.54 44.19 15.12
C SER A 58 -1.90 44.40 16.50
N PHE A 59 -0.56 44.34 16.57
CA PHE A 59 0.17 44.34 17.82
C PHE A 59 -0.10 45.58 18.68
N ASN A 60 -0.29 45.34 19.97
CA ASN A 60 -0.34 46.36 21.02
C ASN A 60 0.24 45.81 22.33
N THR A 61 0.44 46.66 23.33
CA THR A 61 1.06 46.27 24.61
C THR A 61 0.33 45.12 25.31
N ALA A 62 -1.00 45.02 25.21
CA ALA A 62 -1.76 43.94 25.82
C ALA A 62 -1.56 42.58 25.10
N SER A 63 -1.14 42.60 23.85
CA SER A 63 -0.88 41.39 23.05
C SER A 63 0.51 40.78 23.27
N GLN A 64 1.39 41.42 24.05
CA GLN A 64 2.77 40.96 24.27
C GLN A 64 2.85 39.53 24.85
N LEU A 65 2.08 39.26 25.91
CA LEU A 65 2.07 37.92 26.53
C LEU A 65 1.41 36.87 25.61
N PRO A 66 0.24 37.11 25.01
CA PRO A 66 -0.33 36.20 23.99
C PRO A 66 0.61 35.91 22.82
N LEU A 67 1.37 36.90 22.34
CA LEU A 67 2.35 36.71 21.27
C LEU A 67 3.41 35.67 21.66
N LEU A 68 3.99 35.80 22.85
CA LEU A 68 4.99 34.84 23.36
C LEU A 68 4.40 33.43 23.52
N GLN A 69 3.18 33.33 24.05
CA GLN A 69 2.49 32.05 24.18
C GLN A 69 2.24 31.38 22.82
N ARG A 70 1.81 32.15 21.81
CA ARG A 70 1.58 31.65 20.46
C ARG A 70 2.87 31.21 19.77
N LEU A 71 3.96 31.95 19.96
CA LEU A 71 5.28 31.59 19.42
C LEU A 71 5.75 30.26 20.02
N ASN A 72 5.71 30.13 21.34
CA ASN A 72 6.08 28.88 22.01
C ASN A 72 5.16 27.72 21.57
N GLY A 73 3.86 27.97 21.42
CA GLY A 73 2.91 26.98 20.92
C GLY A 73 3.24 26.50 19.50
N LEU A 74 3.68 27.40 18.62
CA LEU A 74 4.14 27.05 17.27
C LEU A 74 5.41 26.18 17.33
N VAL A 75 6.38 26.53 18.16
CA VAL A 75 7.62 25.74 18.32
C VAL A 75 7.31 24.33 18.82
N THR A 76 6.47 24.19 19.85
CA THR A 76 6.05 22.87 20.36
C THR A 76 5.30 22.06 19.31
N GLU A 77 4.45 22.68 18.51
CA GLU A 77 3.73 21.96 17.45
C GLU A 77 4.66 21.51 16.33
N LEU A 78 5.64 22.33 15.94
CA LEU A 78 6.64 21.94 14.93
C LEU A 78 7.47 20.74 15.39
N ASP A 79 7.84 20.69 16.66
CA ASP A 79 8.53 19.54 17.26
C ASP A 79 7.65 18.27 17.22
N ASN A 80 6.38 18.39 17.60
CA ASN A 80 5.42 17.30 17.51
C ASN A 80 5.21 16.82 16.05
N MET A 81 5.19 17.73 15.09
CA MET A 81 5.04 17.40 13.68
C MET A 81 6.22 16.56 13.16
N VAL A 82 7.45 16.85 13.63
CA VAL A 82 8.64 16.04 13.31
C VAL A 82 8.50 14.62 13.88
N GLU A 83 8.13 14.48 15.15
CA GLU A 83 7.91 13.15 15.77
C GLU A 83 6.83 12.33 15.06
N LEU A 84 5.73 12.98 14.65
CA LEU A 84 4.65 12.31 13.90
C LEU A 84 5.12 11.89 12.50
N SER A 85 6.01 12.67 11.87
CA SER A 85 6.52 12.37 10.53
C SER A 85 7.37 11.10 10.49
N GLU A 86 8.09 10.77 11.57
CA GLU A 86 8.90 9.54 11.68
C GLU A 86 8.04 8.27 11.58
N LYS A 87 6.76 8.35 11.97
CA LYS A 87 5.80 7.25 11.92
C LYS A 87 5.09 7.14 10.57
N CYS A 88 5.30 8.09 9.65
CA CYS A 88 4.67 8.16 8.36
C CYS A 88 5.62 7.71 7.24
N ASN A 89 5.70 6.39 7.02
CA ASN A 89 6.62 5.81 6.03
C ASN A 89 6.01 5.76 4.62
N ILE A 90 5.71 6.93 4.04
CA ILE A 90 5.18 7.06 2.67
C ILE A 90 6.28 7.55 1.74
N GLN A 91 6.50 6.83 0.64
CA GLN A 91 7.42 7.27 -0.41
C GLN A 91 6.69 8.17 -1.42
N VAL A 92 7.25 9.34 -1.68
CA VAL A 92 6.72 10.31 -2.63
C VAL A 92 7.69 10.44 -3.80
N PRO A 93 7.25 10.21 -5.06
CA PRO A 93 8.09 10.43 -6.23
C PRO A 93 8.56 11.89 -6.33
N MET A 94 9.80 12.11 -6.76
CA MET A 94 10.37 13.46 -6.88
C MET A 94 9.61 14.33 -7.88
N GLU A 95 9.01 13.73 -8.91
CA GLU A 95 8.18 14.44 -9.88
C GLU A 95 6.93 15.06 -9.23
N VAL A 96 6.37 14.41 -8.21
CA VAL A 96 5.25 14.95 -7.44
C VAL A 96 5.70 16.17 -6.64
N LEU A 97 6.90 16.12 -6.04
CA LEU A 97 7.47 17.24 -5.30
C LEU A 97 7.71 18.45 -6.21
N ASN A 98 8.27 18.23 -7.41
CA ASN A 98 8.48 19.30 -8.40
C ASN A 98 7.16 19.98 -8.82
N LEU A 99 6.06 19.22 -8.95
CA LEU A 99 4.75 19.81 -9.24
C LEU A 99 4.26 20.72 -8.11
N ILE A 100 4.51 20.34 -6.85
CA ILE A 100 4.15 21.15 -5.68
C ILE A 100 4.96 22.45 -5.66
N ASP A 101 6.27 22.38 -5.89
CA ASP A 101 7.15 23.57 -5.93
C ASP A 101 6.76 24.54 -7.06
N ASP A 102 6.32 24.01 -8.20
CA ASP A 102 5.80 24.79 -9.32
C ASP A 102 4.38 25.36 -9.08
N GLY A 103 3.72 25.00 -7.98
CA GLY A 103 2.33 25.38 -7.70
C GLY A 103 1.29 24.68 -8.60
N LYS A 104 1.65 23.54 -9.20
CA LYS A 104 0.76 22.71 -10.03
C LYS A 104 0.05 21.65 -9.20
N ASN A 105 -0.98 21.04 -9.78
CA ASN A 105 -1.70 19.95 -9.13
C ASN A 105 -0.87 18.64 -9.19
N PRO A 106 -0.49 18.02 -8.05
CA PRO A 106 0.25 16.76 -8.03
C PRO A 106 -0.48 15.58 -8.69
N ASP A 107 -1.82 15.62 -8.78
CA ASP A 107 -2.62 14.59 -9.45
C ASP A 107 -2.32 14.48 -10.95
N GLU A 108 -1.70 15.49 -11.55
CA GLU A 108 -1.26 15.45 -12.94
C GLU A 108 -0.22 14.35 -13.16
N PHE A 109 0.68 14.12 -12.19
CA PHE A 109 1.61 13.00 -12.22
C PHE A 109 0.87 11.67 -12.22
N THR A 110 -0.05 11.47 -11.28
CA THR A 110 -0.85 10.24 -11.16
C THR A 110 -1.63 9.97 -12.45
N ARG A 111 -2.24 11.00 -13.03
CA ARG A 111 -2.94 10.92 -14.31
C ARG A 111 -1.98 10.55 -15.45
N GLY A 112 -0.80 11.16 -15.50
CA GLY A 112 0.23 10.87 -16.49
C GLY A 112 0.70 9.41 -16.44
N VAL A 113 0.96 8.88 -15.24
CA VAL A 113 1.34 7.48 -15.04
C VAL A 113 0.23 6.55 -15.50
N LEU A 114 -1.02 6.82 -15.13
CA LEU A 114 -2.17 6.00 -15.53
C LEU A 114 -2.34 5.97 -17.06
N ASN A 115 -2.28 7.13 -17.71
CA ASN A 115 -2.38 7.25 -19.17
C ASN A 115 -1.20 6.55 -19.88
N SER A 116 0.01 6.64 -19.31
CA SER A 116 1.18 5.92 -19.82
C SER A 116 0.97 4.40 -19.74
N CYS A 117 0.43 3.90 -18.62
CA CYS A 117 0.10 2.48 -18.44
C CYS A 117 -0.94 2.01 -19.45
N ILE A 118 -2.02 2.76 -19.66
CA ILE A 118 -3.06 2.44 -20.65
C ILE A 118 -2.43 2.35 -22.05
N THR A 119 -1.66 3.36 -22.44
CA THR A 119 -1.00 3.41 -23.75
C THR A 119 -0.04 2.24 -23.95
N LYS A 120 0.82 1.96 -22.95
CA LYS A 120 1.76 0.84 -22.99
C LYS A 120 1.04 -0.50 -23.06
N ASN A 121 -0.07 -0.67 -22.34
CA ASN A 121 -0.88 -1.88 -22.40
C ASN A 121 -1.47 -2.09 -23.80
N GLN A 122 -2.07 -1.05 -24.38
CA GLN A 122 -2.64 -1.08 -25.73
C GLN A 122 -1.58 -1.41 -26.79
N VAL A 123 -0.41 -0.76 -26.72
CA VAL A 123 0.72 -1.04 -27.62
C VAL A 123 1.20 -2.48 -27.46
N THR A 124 1.30 -2.99 -26.23
CA THR A 124 1.75 -4.36 -25.96
C THR A 124 0.74 -5.38 -26.49
N LYS A 125 -0.56 -5.12 -26.31
CA LYS A 125 -1.63 -5.93 -26.90
C LYS A 125 -1.55 -5.92 -28.42
N GLY A 126 -1.45 -4.75 -29.04
CA GLY A 126 -1.31 -4.61 -30.50
C GLY A 126 -0.10 -5.35 -31.06
N LYS A 127 1.06 -5.25 -30.40
CA LYS A 127 2.25 -6.05 -30.76
C LYS A 127 1.99 -7.55 -30.66
N THR A 128 1.38 -7.99 -29.57
CA THR A 128 1.04 -9.40 -29.35
C THR A 128 0.11 -9.93 -30.44
N ASP A 129 -0.92 -9.16 -30.78
CA ASP A 129 -1.89 -9.54 -31.80
C ASP A 129 -1.29 -9.52 -33.21
N ALA A 130 -0.38 -8.57 -33.51
CA ALA A 130 0.39 -8.57 -34.75
C ALA A 130 1.29 -9.82 -34.87
N PHE A 131 2.00 -10.22 -33.80
CA PHE A 131 2.79 -11.45 -33.81
C PHE A 131 1.94 -12.70 -33.96
N LYS A 132 0.76 -12.76 -33.31
CA LYS A 132 -0.19 -13.88 -33.50
C LYS A 132 -0.68 -13.95 -34.94
N SER A 133 -1.02 -12.81 -35.54
CA SER A 133 -1.48 -12.71 -36.92
C SER A 133 -0.38 -13.13 -37.90
N LEU A 134 0.84 -12.63 -37.74
CA LEU A 134 1.98 -13.03 -38.56
C LEU A 134 2.23 -14.54 -38.48
N ARG A 135 2.23 -15.10 -37.26
CA ARG A 135 2.39 -16.54 -37.05
C ARG A 135 1.29 -17.34 -37.76
N LYS A 136 0.04 -16.89 -37.68
CA LYS A 136 -1.10 -17.53 -38.33
C LYS A 136 -0.88 -17.58 -39.84
N HIS A 137 -0.64 -16.43 -40.48
CA HIS A 137 -0.44 -16.37 -41.93
C HIS A 137 0.75 -17.20 -42.39
N LEU A 138 1.88 -17.15 -41.67
CA LEU A 138 3.04 -18.00 -42.00
C LEU A 138 2.72 -19.50 -41.94
N LEU A 139 1.93 -19.94 -40.94
CA LEU A 139 1.53 -21.34 -40.85
C LEU A 139 0.55 -21.74 -41.97
N GLU A 140 -0.36 -20.85 -42.36
CA GLU A 140 -1.31 -21.09 -43.46
C GLU A 140 -0.58 -21.29 -44.81
N GLU A 141 0.42 -20.44 -45.11
CA GLU A 141 1.23 -20.56 -46.33
C GLU A 141 2.13 -21.82 -46.32
N LEU A 142 2.72 -22.14 -45.16
CA LEU A 142 3.53 -23.35 -45.00
C LEU A 142 2.68 -24.62 -45.12
N GLU A 143 1.46 -24.63 -44.62
CA GLU A 143 0.57 -25.79 -44.69
C GLU A 143 0.19 -26.14 -46.14
N GLN A 144 0.07 -25.13 -47.01
CA GLN A 144 -0.15 -25.34 -48.44
C GLN A 144 1.08 -25.90 -49.16
N THR A 145 2.29 -25.53 -48.72
CA THR A 145 3.55 -25.85 -49.42
C THR A 145 4.23 -27.11 -48.87
N PHE A 146 4.11 -27.37 -47.56
CA PHE A 146 4.85 -28.36 -46.77
C PHE A 146 3.97 -28.94 -45.64
N PRO A 147 2.93 -29.75 -45.98
CA PRO A 147 1.93 -30.19 -45.00
C PRO A 147 2.50 -31.13 -43.91
N ASP A 148 3.39 -32.05 -44.28
CA ASP A 148 3.95 -33.04 -43.35
C ASP A 148 4.85 -32.37 -42.29
N GLU A 149 5.63 -31.36 -42.69
CA GLU A 149 6.49 -30.58 -41.80
C GLU A 149 5.69 -29.70 -40.83
N VAL A 150 4.55 -29.15 -41.28
CA VAL A 150 3.66 -28.37 -40.40
C VAL A 150 3.02 -29.24 -39.34
N GLU A 151 2.65 -30.49 -39.67
CA GLU A 151 2.12 -31.43 -38.67
C GLU A 151 3.17 -31.74 -37.60
N SER A 152 4.41 -32.06 -38.01
CA SER A 152 5.52 -32.27 -37.06
C SER A 152 5.77 -31.04 -36.18
N TYR A 153 5.72 -29.82 -36.74
CA TYR A 153 5.83 -28.59 -35.97
C TYR A 153 4.70 -28.41 -34.94
N ARG A 154 3.45 -28.75 -35.30
CA ARG A 154 2.28 -28.67 -34.40
C ARG A 154 2.46 -29.62 -33.22
N GLU A 155 2.93 -30.84 -33.44
CA GLU A 155 3.23 -31.83 -32.40
C GLU A 155 4.31 -31.32 -31.43
N ILE A 156 5.45 -30.86 -31.95
CA ILE A 156 6.56 -30.32 -31.13
C ILE A 156 6.06 -29.15 -30.29
N ARG A 157 5.31 -28.22 -30.89
CA ARG A 157 4.76 -27.06 -30.18
C ARG A 157 3.80 -27.48 -29.06
N ALA A 158 2.94 -28.46 -29.30
CA ALA A 158 2.00 -28.96 -28.29
C ALA A 158 2.74 -29.61 -27.12
N MET A 159 3.76 -30.41 -27.40
CA MET A 159 4.63 -31.01 -26.37
C MET A 159 5.35 -29.95 -25.54
N SER A 160 5.99 -28.96 -26.18
CA SER A 160 6.67 -27.86 -25.47
C SER A 160 5.72 -27.02 -24.63
N ALA A 161 4.49 -26.76 -25.11
CA ALA A 161 3.50 -26.02 -24.34
C ALA A 161 3.01 -26.81 -23.11
N ALA A 162 2.83 -28.13 -23.24
CA ALA A 162 2.45 -29.00 -22.14
C ALA A 162 3.58 -29.12 -21.09
N GLU A 163 4.83 -29.18 -21.53
CA GLU A 163 6.01 -29.19 -20.64
C GLU A 163 6.14 -27.87 -19.87
N ALA A 164 6.04 -26.72 -20.56
CA ALA A 164 6.05 -25.41 -19.91
C ALA A 164 4.93 -25.26 -18.86
N LYS A 165 3.72 -25.78 -19.17
CA LYS A 165 2.60 -25.77 -18.22
C LYS A 165 2.86 -26.66 -17.00
N ARG A 166 3.47 -27.85 -17.18
CA ARG A 166 3.86 -28.73 -16.07
C ARG A 166 4.92 -28.08 -15.17
N LEU A 167 5.92 -27.43 -15.75
CA LEU A 167 6.96 -26.72 -15.01
C LEU A 167 6.41 -25.52 -14.22
N ALA A 168 5.46 -24.78 -14.80
CA ALA A 168 4.79 -23.70 -14.08
C ALA A 168 3.95 -24.21 -12.90
N GLN A 169 3.31 -25.38 -13.05
CA GLN A 169 2.51 -26.01 -11.98
C GLN A 169 3.38 -26.62 -10.88
N SER A 170 4.55 -27.17 -11.20
CA SER A 170 5.49 -27.69 -10.20
C SER A 170 6.21 -26.60 -9.42
N GLN A 171 6.40 -25.41 -10.01
CA GLN A 171 6.94 -24.24 -9.30
C GLN A 171 5.89 -23.49 -8.46
N SER A 172 4.60 -23.68 -8.75
CA SER A 172 3.48 -23.04 -8.02
C SER A 172 3.15 -23.69 -6.67
N SER A 173 3.79 -24.79 -6.27
CA SER A 173 3.51 -25.51 -5.01
C SER A 173 4.33 -24.98 -3.82
N LEU A 174 4.45 -23.66 -3.67
CA LEU A 174 4.90 -23.04 -2.41
C LEU A 174 3.67 -22.62 -1.59
N PRO A 175 3.65 -22.88 -0.27
CA PRO A 175 2.48 -22.67 0.55
C PRO A 175 2.35 -21.18 0.89
N ASN A 176 1.42 -20.48 0.23
CA ASN A 176 0.71 -19.37 0.87
C ASN A 176 -0.55 -18.97 0.10
N GLY A 177 -1.71 -19.24 0.73
CA GLY A 177 -2.92 -18.42 0.73
C GLY A 177 -3.67 -18.17 -0.59
N ASP A 178 -4.80 -18.86 -0.77
CA ASP A 178 -5.84 -18.64 -1.77
C ASP A 178 -6.11 -17.19 -2.21
N VAL A 179 -6.09 -16.95 -3.54
CA VAL A 179 -7.14 -16.14 -4.20
C VAL A 179 -7.60 -16.89 -5.45
N LYS A 180 -8.74 -17.56 -5.30
CA LYS A 180 -9.49 -18.23 -6.36
C LYS A 180 -10.17 -17.17 -7.24
N VAL A 181 -9.53 -16.80 -8.35
CA VAL A 181 -10.19 -15.96 -9.37
C VAL A 181 -11.09 -16.85 -10.23
N LYS A 182 -12.39 -16.59 -10.15
CA LYS A 182 -13.47 -17.31 -10.84
C LYS A 182 -13.32 -17.14 -12.36
N PRO A 183 -13.33 -18.21 -13.19
CA PRO A 183 -13.37 -18.05 -14.64
C PRO A 183 -14.80 -17.69 -15.06
N GLU A 184 -14.98 -16.51 -15.67
CA GLU A 184 -16.23 -16.13 -16.33
C GLU A 184 -16.47 -17.00 -17.57
N HIS A 185 -17.74 -17.39 -17.72
CA HIS A 185 -18.30 -18.12 -18.85
C HIS A 185 -18.17 -17.32 -20.15
N GLN A 186 -17.64 -17.93 -21.21
CA GLN A 186 -17.98 -17.55 -22.58
C GLN A 186 -18.08 -18.78 -23.48
N GLY A 187 -19.34 -19.15 -23.71
CA GLY A 187 -19.92 -19.69 -24.95
C GLY A 187 -19.07 -20.67 -25.76
N ALA A 188 -19.34 -21.96 -25.56
CA ALA A 188 -19.20 -22.93 -26.63
C ALA A 188 -20.24 -22.62 -27.72
N THR A 189 -19.79 -22.51 -28.97
CA THR A 189 -20.64 -22.69 -30.14
C THR A 189 -19.93 -23.70 -31.04
N PRO A 190 -20.46 -24.91 -31.23
CA PRO A 190 -19.90 -25.87 -32.19
C PRO A 190 -20.45 -25.58 -33.59
N LEU A 191 -19.59 -25.77 -34.60
CA LEU A 191 -20.03 -26.21 -35.91
C LEU A 191 -20.39 -27.70 -35.84
#